data_AF-A0A7Y0XBM0-F1
#
_entry.id   AF-A0A7Y0XBM0-F1
#
_cell.length_a   1.000
_cell.length_b   1.000
_cell.length_c   1.000
_cell.angle_alpha   90.00
_cell.angle_beta   90.00
_cell.angle_gamma   90.00
#
_symmetry.space_group_name_H-M   'P 1'
#
loop_
_entity.id
_entity.type
_entity.pdbx_description
1 polymer ?
#
loop_
_entity_poly.entity_id
_entity_poly.type
_entity_poly.pdbx_seq_one_letter_code
_entity_poly.pdbx_strand_id
1 'polypeptide(L)'
;AVICDYNMSASSPDIKLMEYMANVGAMSHALFITSASAKCFGLDSYEELPNLKDLKSVFEGPQYTKWRGLREHEDARYLGLCTSR
;
A
#
# COMPACT_ATOMS: atom_id res chain seq x y z
N ALA A 1 -4.69 13.44 -11.67
CA ALA A 1 -4.24 12.71 -10.46
C ALA A 1 -5.30 12.89 -9.38
N VAL A 2 -5.52 11.87 -8.56
CA VAL A 2 -6.50 11.84 -7.46
C VAL A 2 -5.73 11.74 -6.15
N ILE A 3 -6.05 12.61 -5.20
CA ILE A 3 -5.45 12.61 -3.87
C ILE A 3 -6.47 12.02 -2.91
N CYS A 4 -6.06 10.96 -2.22
CA CYS A 4 -6.89 10.25 -1.26
C CYS A 4 -6.31 10.44 0.14
N ASP A 5 -7.10 11.06 1.02
CA ASP A 5 -6.76 11.20 2.44
C ASP A 5 -7.20 9.95 3.22
N TYR A 6 -6.61 8.81 2.86
CA TYR A 6 -6.84 7.53 3.51
C TYR A 6 -5.52 6.91 3.96
N ASN A 7 -5.53 6.34 5.17
CA ASN A 7 -4.42 5.57 5.71
C ASN A 7 -4.62 4.09 5.39
N MET A 8 -3.98 3.62 4.33
CA MET A 8 -4.08 2.24 3.88
C MET A 8 -3.20 1.31 4.71
N SER A 9 -3.72 0.16 5.12
CA SER A 9 -2.96 -0.88 5.80
C SER A 9 -2.83 -2.15 4.94
N ALA A 10 -2.12 -3.16 5.44
CA ALA A 10 -2.05 -4.48 4.81
C ALA A 10 -3.31 -5.34 5.05
N SER A 11 -4.40 -4.72 5.53
CA SER A 11 -5.66 -5.41 5.76
C SER A 11 -6.31 -5.85 4.44
N SER A 12 -7.08 -6.93 4.48
CA SER A 12 -7.77 -7.44 3.28
C SER A 12 -8.74 -6.44 2.63
N PRO A 13 -9.52 -5.63 3.38
CA PRO A 13 -10.36 -4.59 2.81
C PRO A 13 -9.56 -3.49 2.10
N ASP A 14 -8.47 -3.02 2.72
CA ASP A 14 -7.68 -1.91 2.15
C ASP A 14 -6.97 -2.33 0.88
N ILE A 15 -6.46 -3.57 0.81
CA ILE A 15 -5.85 -4.12 -0.41
C ILE A 15 -6.85 -4.17 -1.57
N LYS A 16 -8.09 -4.61 -1.32
CA LYS A 16 -9.13 -4.60 -2.35
C LYS A 16 -9.51 -3.19 -2.79
N LEU A 17 -9.55 -2.25 -1.85
CA LEU A 17 -9.81 -0.85 -2.18
C LEU A 17 -8.71 -0.28 -3.08
N MET A 18 -7.45 -0.55 -2.75
CA MET A 18 -6.29 -0.16 -3.56
C MET A 18 -6.31 -0.79 -4.95
N GLU A 19 -6.74 -2.05 -5.06
CA GLU A 19 -6.92 -2.74 -6.36
C GLU A 19 -7.99 -2.05 -7.22
N TYR A 20 -9.16 -1.72 -6.66
CA TYR A 20 -10.18 -0.97 -7.40
C TYR A 20 -9.72 0.44 -7.78
N MET A 21 -9.00 1.14 -6.90
CA MET A 21 -8.42 2.45 -7.21
C MET A 21 -7.41 2.37 -8.35
N ALA A 22 -6.56 1.33 -8.36
CA ALA A 22 -5.61 1.09 -9.45
C ALA A 22 -6.32 0.89 -10.79
N ASN A 23 -7.37 0.05 -10.81
CA ASN A 23 -8.15 -0.22 -12.03
C ASN A 23 -8.86 1.05 -12.55
N VAL A 24 -9.44 1.84 -11.66
CA VAL A 24 -10.05 3.13 -12.02
C VAL A 24 -8.99 4.12 -12.52
N GLY A 25 -7.80 4.13 -11.91
CA GLY A 25 -6.66 4.93 -12.35
C GLY A 25 -6.20 4.58 -13.76
N ALA A 26 -6.16 3.28 -14.08
CA ALA A 26 -5.83 2.81 -15.42
C ALA A 26 -6.85 3.25 -16.46
N MET A 27 -8.14 3.13 -16.17
CA MET A 27 -9.22 3.56 -17.08
C MET A 27 -9.29 5.07 -17.27
N SER A 28 -9.01 5.84 -16.21
CA SER A 28 -9.09 7.32 -16.22
C SER A 28 -7.77 7.99 -16.60
N HIS A 29 -6.70 7.22 -16.82
CA HIS A 29 -5.33 7.73 -17.01
C HIS A 29 -4.89 8.70 -15.91
N ALA A 30 -5.34 8.48 -14.67
CA ALA A 30 -5.04 9.31 -13.52
C ALA A 30 -4.32 8.50 -12.44
N LEU A 31 -3.21 9.04 -11.95
CA LEU A 31 -2.50 8.51 -10.79
C LEU A 31 -3.32 8.74 -9.51
N PHE A 32 -3.48 7.70 -8.68
CA PHE A 32 -4.03 7.76 -7.33
C PHE A 32 -2.90 7.81 -6.31
N ILE A 33 -2.91 8.80 -5.43
CA ILE A 33 -1.90 8.97 -4.36
C ILE A 33 -2.60 8.91 -3.00
N THR A 34 -2.13 8.04 -2.11
CA THR A 34 -2.68 7.86 -0.76
C THR A 34 -1.57 7.58 0.26
N SER A 35 -1.86 7.72 1.55
CA SER A 35 -0.92 7.40 2.63
C SER A 35 -0.93 5.92 3.03
N ALA A 36 0.25 5.37 3.34
CA ALA A 36 0.42 4.02 3.91
C ALA A 36 0.59 4.11 5.44
N SER A 37 -0.27 3.43 6.20
CA SER A 37 -0.25 3.38 7.68
C SER A 37 0.97 2.64 8.23
N ALA A 38 1.39 2.94 9.48
CA ALA A 38 2.41 2.16 10.21
C ALA A 38 2.06 0.66 10.27
N LYS A 39 0.76 0.33 10.35
CA LYS A 39 0.25 -1.05 10.32
C LYS A 39 0.55 -1.78 9.02
N CYS A 40 0.83 -1.06 7.93
CA CYS A 40 1.26 -1.65 6.66
C CYS A 40 2.67 -2.27 6.76
N PHE A 41 3.46 -1.90 7.78
CA PHE A 41 4.76 -2.49 8.11
C PHE A 41 4.68 -3.49 9.28
N GLY A 42 3.48 -3.71 9.85
CA GLY A 42 3.30 -4.51 11.06
C GLY A 42 3.70 -3.78 12.34
N LEU A 43 3.75 -2.44 12.31
CA LEU A 43 4.09 -1.58 13.44
C LEU A 43 2.86 -0.80 13.90
N ASP A 44 2.83 -0.40 15.17
CA ASP A 44 1.78 0.49 15.70
C ASP A 44 2.11 1.98 15.51
N SER A 45 3.41 2.32 15.41
CA SER A 45 3.92 3.68 15.19
C SER A 45 5.06 3.71 14.16
N TYR A 46 5.20 4.84 13.45
CA TYR A 46 6.35 5.07 12.57
C TYR A 46 7.67 5.28 13.32
N GLU A 47 7.62 5.51 14.63
CA GLU A 47 8.83 5.64 15.48
C GLU A 47 9.63 4.34 15.56
N GLU A 48 8.97 3.19 15.31
CA GLU A 48 9.59 1.87 15.38
C GLU A 48 10.19 1.42 14.03
N LEU A 49 10.03 2.22 12.98
CA LEU A 49 10.54 1.92 11.63
C LEU A 49 12.07 1.74 11.60
N PRO A 50 12.88 2.52 12.36
CA PRO A 50 14.32 2.29 12.48
C PRO A 50 14.69 0.96 13.15
N ASN A 51 13.78 0.35 13.93
CA ASN A 51 14.03 -0.93 14.59
C ASN A 51 13.89 -2.12 13.62
N LEU A 52 13.30 -1.91 12.44
CA LEU A 52 13.17 -2.94 11.42
C LEU A 52 14.50 -3.12 10.68
N LYS A 53 15.19 -4.25 10.94
CA LYS A 53 16.48 -4.56 10.29
C LYS A 53 16.36 -4.83 8.80
N ASP A 54 15.27 -5.47 8.36
CA ASP A 54 15.02 -5.75 6.95
C ASP A 54 13.52 -5.68 6.62
N LEU A 55 13.14 -4.62 5.91
CA LEU A 55 11.79 -4.43 5.38
C LEU A 55 11.40 -5.48 4.35
N LYS A 56 12.37 -5.99 3.57
CA LYS A 56 12.08 -6.96 2.51
C LYS A 56 11.58 -8.28 3.12
N SER A 57 12.29 -8.77 4.14
CA SER A 57 11.88 -9.96 4.90
C SER A 57 10.49 -9.82 5.51
N VAL A 58 10.12 -8.63 5.99
CA VAL A 58 8.78 -8.38 6.56
C VAL A 58 7.69 -8.57 5.50
N PHE A 59 7.85 -7.99 4.30
CA PHE A 59 6.88 -8.11 3.22
C PHE A 59 6.82 -9.49 2.57
N GLU A 60 7.76 -10.39 2.87
CA GLU A 60 7.73 -11.77 2.40
C GLU A 60 6.84 -12.68 3.26
N GLY A 61 6.43 -12.22 4.45
CA GLY A 61 5.56 -12.94 5.37
C GLY A 61 4.17 -13.27 4.78
N PRO A 62 3.51 -14.33 5.27
CA PRO A 62 2.23 -14.81 4.73
C PRO A 62 1.11 -13.77 4.80
N GLN A 63 1.13 -12.87 5.78
CA GLN A 63 0.18 -11.77 5.92
C GLN A 63 0.17 -10.78 4.73
N TYR A 64 1.28 -10.68 4.01
CA TYR A 64 1.43 -9.77 2.85
C TYR A 64 1.21 -10.46 1.51
N THR A 65 0.64 -11.67 1.50
CA THR A 65 0.35 -12.39 0.24
C THR A 65 -0.54 -11.57 -0.71
N LYS A 66 -1.57 -10.91 -0.17
CA LYS A 66 -2.45 -10.04 -0.98
C LYS A 66 -1.74 -8.77 -1.46
N TRP A 67 -0.86 -8.21 -0.64
CA TRP A 67 -0.04 -7.06 -0.99
C TRP A 67 0.94 -7.37 -2.12
N ARG A 68 1.58 -8.54 -2.11
CA ARG A 68 2.41 -9.00 -3.23
C ARG A 68 1.60 -9.16 -4.51
N GLY A 69 0.42 -9.77 -4.42
CA GLY A 69 -0.51 -9.88 -5.57
C GLY A 69 -0.90 -8.52 -6.15
N LEU A 70 -1.19 -7.53 -5.30
CA LEU A 70 -1.45 -6.16 -5.74
C LEU A 70 -0.27 -5.57 -6.52
N ARG A 71 0.97 -5.79 -6.07
CA ARG A 71 2.18 -5.27 -6.73
C ARG A 71 2.50 -5.92 -8.07
N GLU A 72 2.04 -7.15 -8.28
CA GLU A 72 2.21 -7.87 -9.55
C GLU A 72 1.16 -7.45 -10.60
N HIS A 73 0.11 -6.76 -10.18
CA HIS A 73 -0.95 -6.29 -11.07
C HIS A 73 -0.46 -5.16 -11.98
N GLU A 74 -0.84 -5.18 -13.27
CA GLU A 74 -0.39 -4.20 -14.26
C GLU A 74 -0.85 -2.77 -13.89
N ASP A 75 -2.09 -2.65 -13.42
CA ASP A 75 -2.69 -1.36 -13.05
C ASP A 75 -2.09 -0.75 -11.78
N ALA A 76 -1.29 -1.50 -11.02
CA ALA A 76 -0.61 -1.01 -9.83
C ALA A 76 0.32 0.17 -10.13
N ARG A 77 0.72 0.37 -11.40
CA ARG A 77 1.47 1.55 -11.85
C ARG A 77 0.74 2.88 -11.61
N TYR A 78 -0.59 2.86 -11.49
CA TYR A 78 -1.41 4.04 -11.20
C TYR A 78 -1.67 4.26 -9.70
N LEU A 79 -1.08 3.44 -8.83
CA LEU A 79 -1.18 3.57 -7.39
C LEU A 79 0.15 4.03 -6.79
N GLY A 80 0.12 5.17 -6.11
CA GLY A 80 1.22 5.72 -5.33
C GLY A 80 0.89 5.71 -3.84
N LEU A 81 1.74 5.06 -3.05
CA LEU A 81 1.65 5.06 -1.60
C LEU A 81 2.75 5.92 -1.00
N CYS A 82 2.36 6.98 -0.32
CA CYS A 82 3.27 7.83 0.43
C CYS A 82 3.37 7.30 1.86
N THR A 83 4.59 7.06 2.31
CA THR A 83 4.88 6.88 3.73
C THR A 83 5.22 8.25 4.34
N SER A 84 5.11 8.36 5.66
CA SER A 84 5.19 9.57 6.49
C SER A 84 3.88 10.38 6.65
N ARG A 85 3.47 10.48 7.92
CA ARG A 85 3.33 11.73 8.67
C ARG A 85 4.11 11.60 9.96
#